data_AF-A0A3L8DWK5-F1
#
_entry.id   AF-A0A3L8DWK5-F1
#
_cell.length_a   1.000
_cell.length_b   1.000
_cell.length_c   1.000
_cell.angle_alpha   90.00
_cell.angle_beta   90.00
_cell.angle_gamma   90.00
#
_symmetry.space_group_name_H-M   'P 1'
#
loop_
_entity.id
_entity.type
_entity.pdbx_description
1 polymer ?
#
loop_
_entity_poly.entity_id
_entity_poly.type
_entity_poly.pdbx_seq_one_letter_code
_entity_poly.pdbx_strand_id
1 'polypeptide(L)'
;MRTVVTLCLLAVLCTVNADPTSDIMEMLKLQVRNTKWAVDNVIQQLGHLRIQIKEDTLMVLMKKWGEHIEVYRNYINLLVKAMHDEVEAAKVKGADAQKCYDVNFQGISDTSATAHDDSAKCKDTAETSIENSFGFIDTLTETGNTLIGQLDNIFLECHHSDSLRMQSCIIAELEEINRATEAFETDANSAERVIQPISNYIILQADQCSDEIYTIARFNSEESKLSCSRCVEKALKDVTA
;
A
#
# COMPACT_ATOMS: atom_id res chain seq x y z
N MET A 1 -29.76 -4.08 -3.17
CA MET A 1 -30.96 -3.36 -3.63
C MET A 1 -31.65 -2.75 -2.43
N ARG A 2 -31.55 -1.44 -2.26
CA ARG A 2 -32.36 -0.66 -1.32
C ARG A 2 -32.80 0.61 -2.04
N THR A 3 -34.09 0.88 -1.88
CA THR A 3 -34.98 1.81 -2.57
C THR A 3 -34.51 3.27 -2.54
N VAL A 4 -34.42 3.88 -3.72
CA VAL A 4 -34.38 5.35 -3.89
C VAL A 4 -35.81 5.84 -3.82
N VAL A 5 -36.14 6.64 -2.80
CA VAL A 5 -37.41 7.37 -2.73
C VAL A 5 -37.13 8.80 -3.16
N THR A 6 -37.52 9.09 -4.39
CA THR A 6 -37.74 10.44 -4.92
C THR A 6 -38.86 11.10 -4.12
N LEU A 7 -38.61 12.30 -3.60
CA LEU A 7 -39.63 13.10 -2.91
C LEU A 7 -39.67 14.49 -3.54
N CYS A 8 -40.52 14.60 -4.56
CA CYS A 8 -41.09 15.86 -5.02
C CYS A 8 -41.92 16.49 -3.89
N LEU A 9 -41.69 17.75 -3.57
CA LEU A 9 -42.66 18.59 -2.87
C LEU A 9 -42.63 20.01 -3.45
N LEU A 10 -43.64 20.29 -4.26
CA LEU A 10 -44.12 21.62 -4.63
C LEU A 10 -45.29 21.98 -3.72
N ALA A 11 -45.26 23.17 -3.11
CA ALA A 11 -46.40 24.05 -2.74
C ALA A 11 -45.99 24.94 -1.54
N VAL A 12 -46.36 26.22 -1.38
CA VAL A 12 -47.12 27.24 -2.14
C VAL A 12 -46.78 28.59 -1.45
N LEU A 13 -46.59 29.62 -2.27
CA LEU A 13 -46.75 31.08 -2.09
C LEU A 13 -46.97 31.66 -0.68
N CYS A 14 -46.05 32.55 -0.26
CA CYS A 14 -46.35 33.75 0.52
C CYS A 14 -45.61 34.94 -0.13
N THR A 15 -46.38 35.82 -0.78
CA THR A 15 -45.90 37.05 -1.42
C THR A 15 -45.65 38.13 -0.37
N VAL A 16 -44.40 38.26 0.07
CA VAL A 16 -43.78 39.55 0.41
C VAL A 16 -42.99 39.95 -0.84
N ASN A 17 -42.84 41.24 -1.14
CA ASN A 17 -42.05 41.72 -2.29
C ASN A 17 -40.60 41.21 -2.20
N ALA A 18 -40.36 39.97 -2.64
CA ALA A 18 -39.07 39.43 -2.93
C ALA A 18 -38.81 39.80 -4.38
N ASP A 19 -37.75 40.57 -4.60
CA ASP A 19 -37.18 40.69 -5.94
C ASP A 19 -36.93 39.25 -6.43
N PRO A 20 -37.56 38.78 -7.53
CA PRO A 20 -37.41 37.40 -8.00
C PRO A 20 -35.95 37.03 -8.30
N THR A 21 -35.07 38.03 -8.44
CA THR A 21 -33.63 37.83 -8.57
C THR A 21 -32.94 37.38 -7.26
N SER A 22 -33.52 37.70 -6.09
CA SER A 22 -33.03 37.27 -4.77
C SER A 22 -33.17 35.76 -4.58
N ASP A 23 -34.31 35.18 -4.97
CA ASP A 23 -34.57 33.74 -4.81
C ASP A 23 -33.68 32.89 -5.74
N ILE A 24 -33.43 33.37 -6.96
CA ILE A 24 -32.52 32.71 -7.92
C ILE A 24 -31.08 32.75 -7.40
N MET A 25 -30.63 33.89 -6.89
CA MET A 25 -29.27 34.03 -6.38
C MET A 25 -29.01 33.10 -5.17
N GLU A 26 -29.97 32.99 -4.24
CA GLU A 26 -29.87 32.05 -3.13
C GLU A 26 -29.88 30.58 -3.61
N MET A 27 -30.67 30.26 -4.64
CA MET A 27 -30.63 28.94 -5.26
C MET A 27 -29.25 28.62 -5.86
N LEU A 28 -28.64 29.56 -6.58
CA LEU A 28 -27.30 29.37 -7.16
C LEU A 28 -26.22 29.19 -6.08
N LYS A 29 -26.28 29.98 -4.99
CA LYS A 29 -25.40 29.79 -3.83
C LYS A 29 -25.53 28.40 -3.22
N LEU A 30 -26.75 27.88 -3.11
CA LEU A 30 -26.98 26.52 -2.62
C LEU A 30 -26.41 25.46 -3.56
N GLN A 31 -26.59 25.62 -4.88
CA GLN A 31 -26.03 24.68 -5.86
C GLN A 31 -24.50 24.66 -5.81
N VAL A 32 -23.84 25.83 -5.82
CA VAL A 32 -22.38 25.93 -5.68
C VAL A 32 -21.89 25.25 -4.40
N ARG A 33 -22.56 25.48 -3.27
CA ARG A 33 -22.23 24.83 -2.00
C ARG A 33 -22.37 23.31 -2.07
N ASN A 34 -23.44 22.82 -2.68
CA ASN A 34 -23.69 21.38 -2.80
C ASN A 34 -22.65 20.70 -3.72
N THR A 35 -22.34 21.29 -4.87
CA THR A 35 -21.29 20.78 -5.77
C THR A 35 -19.94 20.77 -5.06
N LYS A 36 -19.60 21.84 -4.33
CA LYS A 36 -18.35 21.90 -3.54
C LYS A 36 -18.28 20.78 -2.50
N TRP A 37 -19.39 20.53 -1.80
CA TRP A 37 -19.46 19.46 -0.81
C TRP A 37 -19.33 18.07 -1.44
N ALA A 38 -19.91 17.85 -2.62
CA ALA A 38 -19.74 16.60 -3.37
C ALA A 38 -18.27 16.37 -3.75
N VAL A 39 -17.60 17.38 -4.32
CA VAL A 39 -16.18 17.32 -4.68
C VAL A 39 -15.31 17.04 -3.45
N ASP A 40 -15.51 17.78 -2.35
CA ASP A 40 -14.76 17.59 -1.10
C ASP A 40 -14.94 16.18 -0.52
N ASN A 41 -16.17 15.65 -0.54
CA ASN A 41 -16.44 14.29 -0.09
C ASN A 41 -15.69 13.25 -0.93
N VAL A 42 -15.60 13.42 -2.25
CA VAL A 42 -14.84 12.50 -3.11
C VAL A 42 -13.33 12.60 -2.85
N ILE A 43 -12.79 13.80 -2.62
CA ILE A 43 -11.39 13.97 -2.20
C ILE A 43 -11.12 13.22 -0.89
N GLN A 44 -12.01 13.33 0.10
CA GLN A 44 -11.89 12.61 1.36
C GLN A 44 -11.92 11.09 1.16
N GLN A 45 -12.80 10.58 0.29
CA GLN A 45 -12.86 9.16 -0.05
C GLN A 45 -11.58 8.67 -0.73
N LEU A 46 -11.00 9.44 -1.64
CA LEU A 46 -9.70 9.15 -2.26
C LEU A 46 -8.57 9.10 -1.21
N GLY A 47 -8.57 10.02 -0.25
CA GLY A 47 -7.63 10.03 0.87
C GLY A 47 -7.76 8.78 1.75
N HIS A 48 -8.99 8.36 2.06
CA HIS A 48 -9.24 7.11 2.80
C HIS A 48 -8.79 5.88 2.03
N LEU A 49 -9.09 5.81 0.72
CA LEU A 49 -8.65 4.70 -0.14
C LEU A 49 -7.12 4.58 -0.13
N ARG A 50 -6.38 5.69 -0.24
CA ARG A 50 -4.90 5.69 -0.16
C ARG A 50 -4.41 5.06 1.13
N ILE A 51 -4.95 5.48 2.28
CA ILE A 51 -4.54 4.98 3.59
C ILE A 51 -4.85 3.49 3.73
N GLN A 52 -6.08 3.09 3.41
CA GLN A 52 -6.52 1.69 3.52
C GLN A 52 -5.66 0.75 2.69
N ILE A 53 -5.47 1.08 1.40
CA ILE A 53 -4.67 0.23 0.50
C ILE A 53 -3.23 0.17 0.97
N LYS A 54 -2.64 1.28 1.42
CA LYS A 54 -1.28 1.30 1.95
C LYS A 54 -1.16 0.38 3.17
N GLU A 55 -2.01 0.55 4.16
CA GLU A 55 -1.98 -0.22 5.40
C GLU A 55 -2.21 -1.71 5.15
N ASP A 56 -3.20 -2.08 4.33
CA ASP A 56 -3.48 -3.47 3.98
C ASP A 56 -2.30 -4.11 3.24
N THR A 57 -1.71 -3.39 2.28
CA THR A 57 -0.54 -3.87 1.54
C THR A 57 0.64 -4.13 2.48
N LEU A 58 0.97 -3.16 3.34
CA LEU A 58 2.08 -3.26 4.28
C LEU A 58 1.88 -4.39 5.29
N MET A 59 0.66 -4.57 5.79
CA MET A 59 0.32 -5.65 6.69
C MET A 59 0.55 -7.03 6.04
N VAL A 60 0.11 -7.22 4.80
CA VAL A 60 0.34 -8.48 4.07
C VAL A 60 1.82 -8.70 3.80
N LEU A 61 2.55 -7.66 3.40
CA LEU A 61 4.01 -7.72 3.18
C LEU A 61 4.75 -8.15 4.46
N MET A 62 4.46 -7.51 5.59
CA MET A 62 5.09 -7.84 6.87
C MET A 62 4.79 -9.27 7.32
N LYS A 63 3.56 -9.74 7.10
CA LYS A 63 3.17 -11.12 7.41
C LYS A 63 4.00 -12.12 6.60
N LYS A 64 4.04 -11.96 5.28
CA LYS A 64 4.81 -12.85 4.39
C LYS A 64 6.30 -12.84 4.70
N TRP A 65 6.86 -11.66 4.93
CA TRP A 65 8.25 -11.52 5.33
C TRP A 65 8.58 -12.28 6.63
N GLY A 66 7.70 -12.17 7.64
CA GLY A 66 7.80 -12.93 8.88
C GLY A 66 7.71 -14.45 8.67
N GLU A 67 6.81 -14.91 7.81
CA GLU A 67 6.67 -16.34 7.45
C GLU A 67 7.98 -16.90 6.86
N HIS A 68 8.61 -16.18 5.94
CA HIS A 68 9.89 -16.58 5.35
C HIS A 68 11.01 -16.70 6.38
N ILE A 69 11.15 -15.69 7.25
CA ILE A 69 12.12 -15.70 8.35
C ILE A 69 11.88 -16.90 9.28
N GLU A 70 10.64 -17.14 9.67
CA GLU A 70 10.30 -18.20 10.62
C GLU A 70 10.60 -19.59 10.03
N VAL A 71 10.19 -19.84 8.78
CA VAL A 71 10.45 -21.12 8.12
C VAL A 71 11.96 -21.36 7.99
N TYR A 72 12.73 -20.34 7.60
CA TYR A 72 14.18 -20.45 7.52
C TYR A 72 14.83 -20.68 8.90
N ARG A 73 14.42 -19.94 9.93
CA ARG A 73 14.94 -20.12 11.30
C ARG A 73 14.69 -21.53 11.82
N ASN A 74 13.49 -22.06 11.61
CA ASN A 74 13.14 -23.42 12.02
C ASN A 74 14.01 -24.46 11.30
N TYR A 75 14.29 -24.24 10.02
CA TYR A 75 15.19 -25.07 9.24
C TYR A 75 16.63 -25.04 9.78
N ILE A 76 17.18 -23.86 10.06
CA ILE A 76 18.53 -23.70 10.62
C ILE A 76 18.68 -24.38 11.97
N ASN A 77 17.68 -24.28 12.85
CA ASN A 77 17.72 -24.96 14.15
C ASN A 77 17.89 -26.48 14.01
N LEU A 78 17.30 -27.10 12.97
CA LEU A 78 17.49 -28.52 12.69
C LEU A 78 18.91 -28.84 12.25
N LEU A 79 19.49 -28.02 11.35
CA LEU A 79 20.86 -28.20 10.87
C LEU A 79 21.89 -28.05 11.99
N VAL A 80 21.77 -26.99 12.79
CA VAL A 80 22.68 -26.70 13.91
C VAL A 80 22.62 -27.82 14.94
N LYS A 81 21.41 -28.31 15.26
CA LYS A 81 21.26 -29.46 16.15
C LYS A 81 21.94 -30.70 15.60
N ALA A 82 21.75 -31.02 14.32
CA ALA A 82 22.38 -32.17 13.69
C ALA A 82 23.92 -32.08 13.72
N MET A 83 24.48 -30.89 13.44
CA MET A 83 25.93 -30.65 13.54
C MET A 83 26.45 -30.86 14.96
N HIS A 84 25.73 -30.33 15.96
CA HIS A 84 26.08 -30.51 17.37
C HIS A 84 26.08 -31.99 17.77
N ASP A 85 25.03 -32.73 17.40
CA ASP A 85 24.89 -34.16 17.68
C ASP A 85 26.03 -34.98 17.03
N GLU A 86 26.44 -34.63 15.80
CA GLU A 86 27.58 -35.26 15.12
C GLU A 86 28.91 -35.02 15.85
N VAL A 87 29.16 -33.80 16.33
CA VAL A 87 30.38 -33.46 17.09
C VAL A 87 30.42 -34.16 18.44
N GLU A 88 29.32 -34.16 19.20
CA GLU A 88 29.26 -34.85 20.50
C GLU A 88 29.43 -36.37 20.33
N ALA A 89 28.87 -36.97 19.27
CA ALA A 89 29.09 -38.38 18.97
C ALA A 89 30.58 -38.68 18.64
N ALA A 90 31.29 -37.76 17.99
CA ALA A 90 32.70 -37.92 17.70
C ALA A 90 33.58 -37.80 18.96
N LYS A 91 33.23 -36.88 19.85
CA LYS A 91 33.88 -36.68 21.15
C LYS A 91 33.80 -37.92 22.05
N VAL A 92 32.65 -38.60 22.08
CA VAL A 92 32.49 -39.89 22.78
C VAL A 92 33.47 -40.96 22.25
N LYS A 93 33.84 -40.88 20.97
CA LYS A 93 34.80 -41.78 20.31
C LYS A 93 36.26 -41.30 20.44
N GLY A 94 36.52 -40.24 21.19
CA GLY A 94 37.86 -39.71 21.43
C GLY A 94 38.35 -38.68 20.41
N ALA A 95 37.52 -38.26 19.45
CA ALA A 95 37.86 -37.23 18.48
C ALA A 95 37.27 -35.86 18.89
N ASP A 96 38.12 -34.89 19.18
CA ASP A 96 37.70 -33.51 19.40
C ASP A 96 37.46 -32.81 18.04
N ALA A 97 36.19 -32.68 17.68
CA ALA A 97 35.74 -32.05 16.45
C ALA A 97 35.03 -30.70 16.69
N GLN A 98 35.20 -30.06 17.86
CA GLN A 98 34.50 -28.81 18.19
C GLN A 98 34.71 -27.71 17.14
N LYS A 99 35.94 -27.59 16.63
CA LYS A 99 36.28 -26.63 15.58
C LYS A 99 35.47 -26.84 14.29
N CYS A 100 35.06 -28.08 13.98
CA CYS A 100 34.19 -28.37 12.85
C CYS A 100 32.81 -27.73 13.03
N TYR A 101 32.25 -27.79 14.25
CA TYR A 101 31.00 -27.11 14.57
C TYR A 101 31.17 -25.59 14.48
N ASP A 102 32.15 -25.02 15.18
CA ASP A 102 32.28 -23.57 15.33
C ASP A 102 32.40 -22.84 13.98
N VAL A 103 33.23 -23.35 13.07
CA VAL A 103 33.45 -22.76 11.75
C VAL A 103 32.19 -22.83 10.89
N ASN A 104 31.51 -23.98 10.87
CA ASN A 104 30.33 -24.15 10.02
C ASN A 104 29.09 -23.47 10.61
N PHE A 105 28.99 -23.39 11.94
CA PHE A 105 27.96 -22.62 12.62
C PHE A 105 28.10 -21.12 12.29
N GLN A 106 29.34 -20.60 12.27
CA GLN A 106 29.59 -19.24 11.83
C GLN A 106 29.15 -19.02 10.38
N GLY A 107 29.45 -19.96 9.47
CA GLY A 107 29.00 -19.88 8.07
C GLY A 107 27.48 -19.82 7.92
N ILE A 108 26.73 -20.59 8.73
CA ILE A 108 25.27 -20.52 8.80
C ILE A 108 24.80 -19.18 9.36
N SER A 109 25.46 -18.67 10.40
CA SER A 109 25.15 -17.37 11.00
C SER A 109 25.34 -16.22 10.01
N ASP A 110 26.45 -16.21 9.27
CA ASP A 110 26.76 -15.20 8.25
C ASP A 110 25.77 -15.26 7.08
N THR A 111 25.41 -16.47 6.65
CA THR A 111 24.37 -16.70 5.65
C THR A 111 23.01 -16.16 6.12
N SER A 112 22.66 -16.41 7.38
CA SER A 112 21.40 -15.95 7.97
C SER A 112 21.32 -14.42 8.05
N ALA A 113 22.41 -13.77 8.45
CA ALA A 113 22.49 -12.31 8.49
C ALA A 113 22.35 -11.70 7.09
N THR A 114 23.06 -12.25 6.11
CA THR A 114 22.97 -11.80 4.71
C THR A 114 21.56 -11.96 4.15
N ALA A 115 20.93 -13.11 4.38
CA ALA A 115 19.56 -13.38 3.91
C ALA A 115 18.54 -12.44 4.55
N HIS A 116 18.70 -12.12 5.83
CA HIS A 116 17.86 -11.13 6.51
C HIS A 116 18.01 -9.74 5.87
N ASP A 117 19.26 -9.27 5.70
CA ASP A 117 19.54 -7.94 5.16
C ASP A 117 19.07 -7.79 3.70
N ASP A 118 19.26 -8.83 2.88
CA ASP A 118 18.78 -8.81 1.49
C ASP A 118 17.25 -8.89 1.42
N SER A 119 16.61 -9.69 2.28
CA SER A 119 15.15 -9.77 2.33
C SER A 119 14.52 -8.47 2.83
N ALA A 120 15.18 -7.76 3.74
CA ALA A 120 14.76 -6.41 4.15
C ALA A 120 14.75 -5.42 2.96
N LYS A 121 15.69 -5.53 2.02
CA LYS A 121 15.67 -4.70 0.80
C LYS A 121 14.48 -5.01 -0.11
N CYS A 122 14.03 -6.26 -0.17
CA CYS A 122 12.78 -6.62 -0.89
C CYS A 122 11.59 -5.89 -0.29
N LYS A 123 11.49 -5.86 1.05
CA LYS A 123 10.46 -5.14 1.79
C LYS A 123 10.53 -3.64 1.48
N ASP A 124 11.69 -3.01 1.66
CA ASP A 124 11.85 -1.56 1.43
C ASP A 124 11.51 -1.14 -0.01
N THR A 125 11.87 -1.98 -0.98
CA THR A 125 11.51 -1.80 -2.40
C THR A 125 10.00 -1.85 -2.59
N ALA A 126 9.31 -2.78 -1.93
CA ALA A 126 7.86 -2.90 -1.98
C ALA A 126 7.16 -1.70 -1.32
N GLU A 127 7.65 -1.23 -0.16
CA GLU A 127 7.14 -0.04 0.53
C GLU A 127 7.27 1.23 -0.33
N THR A 128 8.40 1.37 -1.03
CA THR A 128 8.62 2.48 -1.97
C THR A 128 7.71 2.36 -3.20
N SER A 129 7.53 1.13 -3.72
CA SER A 129 6.70 0.89 -4.89
C SER A 129 5.22 1.19 -4.64
N ILE A 130 4.70 0.84 -3.45
CA ILE A 130 3.31 1.16 -3.10
C ILE A 130 3.12 2.68 -2.97
N GLU A 131 4.05 3.39 -2.34
CA GLU A 131 3.97 4.85 -2.23
C GLU A 131 3.94 5.53 -3.60
N ASN A 132 4.80 5.09 -4.52
CA ASN A 132 4.88 5.64 -5.87
C ASN A 132 3.64 5.33 -6.74
N SER A 133 2.90 4.25 -6.42
CA SER A 133 1.71 3.87 -7.19
C SER A 133 0.48 4.74 -6.94
N PHE A 134 0.51 5.59 -5.90
CA PHE A 134 -0.58 6.52 -5.60
C PHE A 134 -0.59 7.80 -6.42
N GLY A 135 0.35 8.00 -7.36
CA GLY A 135 0.43 9.23 -8.14
C GLY A 135 -0.86 9.59 -8.88
N PHE A 136 -1.64 8.60 -9.32
CA PHE A 136 -2.95 8.87 -9.94
C PHE A 136 -3.99 9.40 -8.94
N ILE A 137 -3.97 8.94 -7.68
CA ILE A 137 -4.83 9.48 -6.60
C ILE A 137 -4.46 10.93 -6.31
N ASP A 138 -3.17 11.26 -6.35
CA ASP A 138 -2.69 12.64 -6.17
C ASP A 138 -3.21 13.55 -7.30
N THR A 139 -3.14 13.09 -8.55
CA THR A 139 -3.72 13.80 -9.70
C THR A 139 -5.23 14.01 -9.57
N LEU A 140 -5.98 13.00 -9.12
CA LEU A 140 -7.42 13.13 -8.87
C LEU A 140 -7.69 14.13 -7.74
N THR A 141 -6.91 14.09 -6.66
CA THR A 141 -7.03 15.04 -5.55
C THR A 141 -6.77 16.47 -6.00
N GLU A 142 -5.75 16.70 -6.83
CA GLU A 142 -5.45 18.01 -7.43
C GLU A 142 -6.58 18.50 -8.35
N THR A 143 -7.17 17.59 -9.14
CA THR A 143 -8.33 17.87 -9.98
C THR A 143 -9.52 18.33 -9.13
N GLY A 144 -9.84 17.61 -8.05
CA GLY A 144 -10.89 18.00 -7.12
C GLY A 144 -10.63 19.36 -6.47
N ASN A 145 -9.40 19.63 -6.02
CA ASN A 145 -9.03 20.92 -5.45
C ASN A 145 -9.18 22.07 -6.46
N THR A 146 -8.89 21.81 -7.74
CA THR A 146 -9.10 22.79 -8.82
C THR A 146 -10.58 23.11 -9.00
N LEU A 147 -11.45 22.10 -8.99
CA LEU A 147 -12.92 22.28 -9.06
C LEU A 147 -13.44 23.09 -7.87
N ILE A 148 -12.95 22.82 -6.65
CA ILE A 148 -13.28 23.61 -5.46
C ILE A 148 -12.88 25.08 -5.65
N GLY A 149 -11.68 25.34 -6.18
CA GLY A 149 -11.20 26.69 -6.47
C GLY A 149 -12.08 27.43 -7.48
N GLN A 150 -12.52 26.76 -8.54
CA GLN A 150 -13.46 27.33 -9.51
C GLN A 150 -14.82 27.67 -8.87
N LEU A 151 -15.35 26.77 -8.04
CA LEU A 151 -16.61 26.99 -7.31
C LEU A 151 -16.52 28.16 -6.32
N ASP A 152 -15.37 28.34 -5.65
CA ASP A 152 -15.16 29.45 -4.72
C ASP A 152 -15.07 30.80 -5.43
N ASN A 153 -14.57 30.84 -6.66
CA ASN A 153 -14.36 32.07 -7.43
C ASN A 153 -15.55 32.46 -8.32
N ILE A 154 -16.52 31.56 -8.56
CA ILE A 154 -17.61 31.76 -9.52
C ILE A 154 -18.37 33.09 -9.33
N PHE A 155 -18.67 33.48 -8.08
CA PHE A 155 -19.40 34.71 -7.80
C PHE A 155 -18.55 35.97 -8.01
N LEU A 156 -17.25 35.86 -7.83
CA LEU A 156 -16.30 36.95 -8.06
C LEU A 156 -16.06 37.13 -9.56
N GLU A 157 -15.83 36.04 -10.28
CA GLU A 157 -15.54 36.04 -11.72
C GLU A 157 -16.76 36.48 -12.54
N CYS A 158 -17.96 36.06 -12.14
CA CYS A 158 -19.21 36.49 -12.77
C CYS A 158 -19.76 37.83 -12.26
N HIS A 159 -19.03 38.56 -11.42
CA HIS A 159 -19.54 39.80 -10.86
C HIS A 159 -19.84 40.83 -11.95
N HIS A 160 -21.09 41.33 -11.97
CA HIS A 160 -21.54 42.31 -12.95
C HIS A 160 -22.61 43.24 -12.35
N SER A 161 -22.68 44.50 -12.80
CA SER A 161 -23.66 45.48 -12.28
C SER A 161 -25.12 45.15 -12.64
N ASP A 162 -25.32 44.52 -13.80
CA ASP A 162 -26.58 43.90 -14.24
C ASP A 162 -26.73 42.50 -13.61
N SER A 163 -27.77 42.33 -12.78
CA SER A 163 -28.05 41.10 -12.04
C SER A 163 -28.42 39.92 -12.94
N LEU A 164 -29.09 40.15 -14.08
CA LEU A 164 -29.43 39.09 -15.03
C LEU A 164 -28.18 38.56 -15.73
N ARG A 165 -27.24 39.45 -16.07
CA ARG A 165 -25.95 39.05 -16.65
C ARG A 165 -25.10 38.26 -15.65
N MET A 166 -25.05 38.72 -14.40
CA MET A 166 -24.36 37.99 -13.32
C MET A 166 -24.94 36.58 -13.16
N GLN A 167 -26.26 36.45 -13.05
CA GLN A 167 -26.94 35.15 -12.92
C GLN A 167 -26.68 34.25 -14.12
N SER A 168 -26.80 34.77 -15.34
CA SER A 168 -26.56 33.99 -16.56
C SER A 168 -25.12 33.50 -16.65
N CYS A 169 -24.13 34.28 -16.20
CA CYS A 169 -22.74 33.85 -16.13
C CYS A 169 -22.58 32.71 -15.11
N ILE A 170 -23.08 32.87 -13.89
CA ILE A 170 -22.98 31.85 -12.83
C ILE A 170 -23.61 30.53 -13.28
N ILE A 171 -24.77 30.59 -13.95
CA ILE A 171 -25.43 29.39 -14.48
C ILE A 171 -24.54 28.67 -15.50
N ALA A 172 -23.95 29.40 -16.45
CA ALA A 172 -23.10 28.82 -17.48
C ALA A 172 -21.83 28.18 -16.90
N GLU A 173 -21.12 28.90 -16.01
CA GLU A 173 -19.94 28.40 -15.32
C GLU A 173 -20.26 27.17 -14.47
N LEU A 174 -21.37 27.21 -13.72
CA LEU A 174 -21.79 26.09 -12.88
C LEU A 174 -22.16 24.85 -13.70
N GLU A 175 -22.75 25.03 -14.89
CA GLU A 175 -23.04 23.92 -15.80
C GLU A 175 -21.75 23.23 -16.29
N GLU A 176 -20.69 24.00 -16.58
CA GLU A 176 -19.38 23.47 -16.96
C GLU A 176 -18.71 22.74 -15.80
N ILE A 177 -18.68 23.35 -14.62
CA ILE A 177 -18.08 22.75 -13.42
C ILE A 177 -18.81 21.47 -13.03
N ASN A 178 -20.15 21.42 -13.14
CA ASN A 178 -20.91 20.21 -12.82
C ASN A 178 -20.54 19.06 -13.77
N ARG A 179 -20.37 19.30 -15.08
CA ARG A 179 -19.89 18.27 -16.01
C ARG A 179 -18.49 17.78 -15.65
N ALA A 180 -17.59 18.69 -15.30
CA ALA A 180 -16.24 18.33 -14.87
C ALA A 180 -16.25 17.54 -13.54
N THR A 181 -17.18 17.87 -12.64
CA THR A 181 -17.41 17.14 -11.38
C THR A 181 -17.89 15.72 -11.65
N GLU A 182 -18.86 15.51 -12.55
CA GLU A 182 -19.32 14.16 -12.92
C GLU A 182 -18.20 13.28 -13.50
N ALA A 183 -17.33 13.86 -14.33
CA ALA A 183 -16.16 13.18 -14.87
C ALA A 183 -15.17 12.82 -13.75
N PHE A 184 -14.85 13.78 -12.88
CA PHE A 184 -14.01 13.58 -11.70
C PHE A 184 -14.53 12.47 -10.79
N GLU A 185 -15.83 12.46 -10.48
CA GLU A 185 -16.48 11.40 -9.68
C GLU A 185 -16.35 10.03 -10.35
N THR A 186 -16.52 9.98 -11.67
CA THR A 186 -16.39 8.74 -12.45
C THR A 186 -14.98 8.18 -12.36
N ASP A 187 -13.97 9.03 -12.53
CA ASP A 187 -12.56 8.63 -12.44
C ASP A 187 -12.18 8.22 -11.01
N ALA A 188 -12.64 8.97 -10.00
CA ALA A 188 -12.43 8.63 -8.60
C ALA A 188 -13.07 7.28 -8.23
N ASN A 189 -14.27 6.98 -8.73
CA ASN A 189 -14.95 5.69 -8.54
C ASN A 189 -14.23 4.52 -9.24
N SER A 190 -13.23 4.80 -10.10
CA SER A 190 -12.37 3.79 -10.72
C SER A 190 -11.07 3.55 -9.97
N ALA A 191 -10.70 4.45 -9.05
CA ALA A 191 -9.41 4.45 -8.36
C ALA A 191 -9.08 3.11 -7.69
N GLU A 192 -10.04 2.54 -6.96
CA GLU A 192 -9.88 1.26 -6.27
C GLU A 192 -9.57 0.12 -7.27
N ARG A 193 -10.26 0.10 -8.41
CA ARG A 193 -10.05 -0.92 -9.46
C ARG A 193 -8.67 -0.82 -10.11
N VAL A 194 -8.04 0.34 -10.06
CA VAL A 194 -6.68 0.58 -10.58
C VAL A 194 -5.63 0.20 -9.55
N ILE A 195 -5.78 0.64 -8.30
CA ILE A 195 -4.73 0.48 -7.29
C ILE A 195 -4.69 -0.93 -6.67
N GLN A 196 -5.83 -1.61 -6.53
CA GLN A 196 -5.88 -2.92 -5.89
C GLN A 196 -5.03 -3.98 -6.64
N PRO A 197 -5.11 -4.11 -7.99
CA PRO A 197 -4.24 -5.03 -8.72
C PRO A 197 -2.76 -4.68 -8.61
N ILE A 198 -2.41 -3.39 -8.56
CA ILE A 198 -1.03 -2.92 -8.41
C ILE A 198 -0.48 -3.33 -7.04
N SER A 199 -1.25 -3.11 -5.97
CA SER A 199 -0.92 -3.57 -4.62
C SER A 199 -0.67 -5.08 -4.59
N ASN A 200 -1.57 -5.88 -5.16
CA ASN A 200 -1.41 -7.34 -5.22
C ASN A 200 -0.15 -7.77 -5.98
N TYR A 201 0.17 -7.06 -7.07
CA TYR A 201 1.39 -7.32 -7.83
C TYR A 201 2.65 -6.99 -7.03
N ILE A 202 2.67 -5.86 -6.31
CA ILE A 202 3.78 -5.48 -5.42
C ILE A 202 3.99 -6.54 -4.34
N ILE A 203 2.91 -7.02 -3.72
CA ILE A 203 2.96 -8.10 -2.73
C ILE A 203 3.60 -9.35 -3.33
N LEU A 204 3.18 -9.75 -4.52
CA LEU A 204 3.71 -10.94 -5.21
C LEU A 204 5.21 -10.79 -5.49
N GLN A 205 5.65 -9.64 -5.99
CA GLN A 205 7.06 -9.40 -6.29
C GLN A 205 7.94 -9.45 -5.03
N ALA A 206 7.47 -8.85 -3.93
CA ALA A 206 8.19 -8.86 -2.65
C ALA A 206 8.29 -10.28 -2.05
N ASP A 207 7.21 -11.06 -2.18
CA ASP A 207 7.14 -12.45 -1.74
C ASP A 207 8.14 -13.33 -2.51
N GLN A 208 8.17 -13.20 -3.84
CA GLN A 208 9.11 -13.92 -4.70
C GLN A 208 10.56 -13.54 -4.40
N CYS A 209 10.84 -12.24 -4.26
CA CYS A 209 12.17 -11.74 -3.89
C CYS A 209 12.66 -12.36 -2.57
N SER A 210 11.79 -12.42 -1.55
CA SER A 210 12.14 -13.02 -0.25
C SER A 210 12.31 -14.54 -0.34
N ASP A 211 11.44 -15.23 -1.07
CA ASP A 211 11.50 -16.69 -1.24
C ASP A 211 12.81 -17.14 -1.92
N GLU A 212 13.24 -16.42 -2.95
CA GLU A 212 14.50 -16.68 -3.65
C GLU A 212 15.70 -16.54 -2.71
N ILE A 213 15.74 -15.47 -1.91
CA ILE A 213 16.80 -15.21 -0.94
C ILE A 213 16.89 -16.34 0.09
N TYR A 214 15.76 -16.73 0.68
CA TYR A 214 15.75 -17.79 1.68
C TYR A 214 15.98 -19.17 1.10
N THR A 215 15.64 -19.40 -0.16
CA THR A 215 16.00 -20.63 -0.88
C THR A 215 17.51 -20.76 -1.04
N ILE A 216 18.20 -19.69 -1.45
CA ILE A 216 19.66 -19.65 -1.54
C ILE A 216 20.28 -19.83 -0.15
N ALA A 217 19.75 -19.15 0.86
CA ALA A 217 20.23 -19.27 2.24
C ALA A 217 20.13 -20.70 2.78
N ARG A 218 19.03 -21.41 2.48
CA ARG A 218 18.87 -22.84 2.84
C ARG A 218 19.95 -23.69 2.21
N PHE A 219 20.20 -23.52 0.91
CA PHE A 219 21.24 -24.26 0.19
C PHE A 219 22.63 -24.04 0.81
N ASN A 220 23.03 -22.79 1.05
CA ASN A 220 24.34 -22.47 1.66
C ASN A 220 24.48 -23.02 3.08
N SER A 221 23.38 -23.07 3.83
CA SER A 221 23.37 -23.60 5.20
C SER A 221 23.48 -25.13 5.21
N GLU A 222 22.85 -25.82 4.24
CA GLU A 222 23.02 -27.26 4.04
C GLU A 222 24.48 -27.60 3.68
N GLU A 223 25.11 -26.84 2.79
CA GLU A 223 26.52 -27.00 2.45
C GLU A 223 27.43 -26.86 3.68
N SER A 224 27.12 -25.90 4.56
CA SER A 224 27.84 -25.74 5.84
C SER A 224 27.65 -26.96 6.75
N LYS A 225 26.43 -27.51 6.83
CA LYS A 225 26.17 -28.76 7.55
C LYS A 225 26.98 -29.93 6.98
N LEU A 226 26.99 -30.10 5.65
CA LEU A 226 27.74 -31.17 4.98
C LEU A 226 29.25 -31.02 5.14
N SER A 227 29.75 -29.79 5.11
CA SER A 227 31.14 -29.45 5.43
C SER A 227 31.49 -29.85 6.87
N CYS A 228 30.61 -29.56 7.83
CA CYS A 228 30.77 -30.02 9.22
C CYS A 228 30.88 -31.54 9.30
N SER A 229 29.94 -32.27 8.67
CA SER A 229 29.95 -33.74 8.67
C SER A 229 31.25 -34.32 8.11
N ARG A 230 31.76 -33.77 7.00
CA ARG A 230 33.06 -34.18 6.41
C ARG A 230 34.23 -33.89 7.33
N CYS A 231 34.23 -32.75 8.02
CA CYS A 231 35.26 -32.38 8.98
C CYS A 231 35.28 -33.34 10.18
N VAL A 232 34.10 -33.69 10.72
CA VAL A 232 33.93 -34.65 11.82
C VAL A 232 34.42 -36.04 11.41
N GLU A 233 34.05 -36.51 10.21
CA GLU A 233 34.50 -37.81 9.70
C GLU A 233 36.03 -37.89 9.60
N LYS A 234 36.68 -36.81 9.16
CA LYS A 234 38.13 -36.73 9.09
C LYS A 234 38.76 -36.79 10.50
N ALA A 235 38.25 -36.01 11.45
CA ALA A 235 38.74 -36.03 12.82
C ALA A 235 38.63 -37.42 13.47
N LEU A 236 37.56 -38.16 13.17
CA LEU A 236 37.41 -39.55 13.62
C LEU A 236 38.46 -40.49 13.04
N LYS A 237 38.76 -40.37 11.73
CA LYS A 237 39.79 -41.19 11.08
C LYS A 237 41.17 -40.97 11.71
N ASP A 238 41.50 -39.71 12.01
CA ASP A 238 42.79 -39.32 12.59
C ASP A 238 43.04 -39.90 14.00
N VAL A 239 41.98 -40.26 14.74
CA VAL A 239 42.09 -40.91 16.07
C VAL A 239 42.13 -42.43 16.00
N THR A 240 41.63 -43.01 14.90
CA THR A 240 41.61 -44.47 14.69
C THR A 240 42.81 -45.03 13.92
N ALA A 241 43.60 -44.15 13.30
CA ALA A 241 44.81 -44.49 12.55
C ALA A 241 46.05 -44.53 13.46
#